data_AF-A0A5Q3L4P9-F1
#
_entry.id   AF-A0A5Q3L4P9-F1
#
_cell.length_a   1.000
_cell.length_b   1.000
_cell.length_c   1.000
_cell.angle_alpha   90.00
_cell.angle_beta   90.00
_cell.angle_gamma   90.00
#
_symmetry.space_group_name_H-M   'P 1'
#
loop_
_entity.id
_entity.type
_entity.pdbx_description
1 polymer ?
#
loop_
_entity_poly.entity_id
_entity_poly.type
_entity_poly.pdbx_seq_one_letter_code
_entity_poly.pdbx_strand_id
1 'polypeptide(L)'
;MEGPRTVRGDRSSPAHPAPGCRRPRPGRGADRRRARQSPLRRRKCGPNPTDRGRSGSKLNVMTDSQGIPLAVQVSAANEHDVGFLLPLSLVHFPRLGGMAGRPPTKPKRIRADAGYTSGPLLNLLAGCGIEAEIPQRGQDSGAGLGGQRWPVERTISWLKQYRRVGTRRERRASMYEVFVTLACTMIT
;
A
#
# COMPACT_ATOMS: atom_id res chain seq x y z
N MET A 1 -3.15 -79.59 68.67
CA MET A 1 -2.90 -78.49 67.72
C MET A 1 -4.25 -78.13 67.12
N GLU A 2 -4.89 -77.09 67.65
CA GLU A 2 -6.27 -76.67 67.34
C GLU A 2 -6.40 -76.01 65.96
N GLY A 3 -7.60 -76.16 65.38
CA GLY A 3 -8.06 -75.54 64.14
C GLY A 3 -8.42 -74.05 64.24
N PRO A 4 -9.11 -73.50 63.22
CA PRO A 4 -8.90 -72.14 62.73
C PRO A 4 -9.83 -71.09 63.36
N ARG A 5 -9.40 -69.82 63.33
CA ARG A 5 -10.24 -68.64 63.57
C ARG A 5 -10.24 -67.70 62.36
N THR A 6 -11.42 -67.54 61.77
CA THR A 6 -11.86 -66.44 60.88
C THR A 6 -11.90 -65.10 61.68
N VAL A 7 -11.83 -63.87 61.15
CA VAL A 7 -12.69 -63.17 60.16
C VAL A 7 -12.04 -61.79 59.79
N ARG A 8 -12.16 -61.44 58.49
CA ARG A 8 -12.22 -60.12 57.78
C ARG A 8 -11.49 -58.86 58.32
N GLY A 9 -10.85 -58.18 57.38
CA GLY A 9 -10.54 -56.76 57.43
C GLY A 9 -10.23 -56.22 56.03
N ASP A 10 -11.28 -55.87 55.30
CA ASP A 10 -11.25 -55.20 54.00
C ASP A 10 -10.49 -53.86 54.08
N ARG A 11 -9.59 -53.60 53.13
CA ARG A 11 -9.10 -52.26 52.79
C ARG A 11 -8.24 -52.30 51.51
N SER A 12 -8.95 -52.25 50.40
CA SER A 12 -8.46 -51.72 49.12
C SER A 12 -7.83 -50.34 49.31
N SER A 13 -6.54 -50.21 49.04
CA SER A 13 -5.85 -48.92 48.86
C SER A 13 -5.66 -48.65 47.36
N PRO A 14 -5.99 -47.44 46.88
CA PRO A 14 -6.15 -47.15 45.46
C PRO A 14 -4.83 -46.88 44.75
N ALA A 15 -4.84 -47.19 43.45
CA ALA A 15 -3.80 -46.91 42.48
C ALA A 15 -3.36 -45.44 42.50
N HIS A 16 -2.04 -45.23 42.45
CA HIS A 16 -1.43 -43.93 42.18
C HIS A 16 -1.83 -43.43 40.78
N PRO A 17 -2.33 -42.19 40.62
CA PRO A 17 -2.61 -41.64 39.31
C PRO A 17 -1.31 -41.19 38.61
N ALA A 18 -1.22 -41.52 37.32
CA ALA A 18 -0.17 -41.08 36.40
C ALA A 18 -0.07 -39.54 36.32
N PRO A 19 1.11 -38.98 35.97
CA PRO A 19 1.28 -37.54 35.85
C PRO A 19 0.46 -37.00 34.66
N GLY A 20 -0.64 -36.33 34.97
CA GLY A 20 -1.52 -35.70 34.00
C GLY A 20 -0.81 -34.61 33.19
N CYS A 21 -1.00 -34.63 31.88
CA CYS A 21 -0.65 -33.55 30.97
C CYS A 21 -1.17 -32.21 31.50
N ARG A 22 -0.26 -31.33 31.93
CA ARG A 22 -0.59 -29.95 32.26
C ARG A 22 -1.09 -29.25 31.00
N ARG A 23 -2.41 -29.01 30.92
CA ARG A 23 -2.98 -28.07 29.94
C ARG A 23 -2.35 -26.69 30.17
N PRO A 24 -1.81 -26.01 29.15
CA PRO A 24 -1.28 -24.68 29.34
C PRO A 24 -2.43 -23.71 29.65
N ARG A 25 -2.28 -22.95 30.74
CA ARG A 25 -3.19 -21.85 31.09
C ARG A 25 -3.19 -20.85 29.93
N PRO A 26 -4.34 -20.41 29.40
CA PRO A 26 -4.36 -19.35 28.40
C PRO A 26 -3.92 -18.07 29.09
N GLY A 27 -2.68 -17.65 28.83
CA GLY A 27 -2.19 -16.33 29.23
C GLY A 27 -3.11 -15.25 28.66
N ARG A 28 -3.40 -14.22 29.46
CA ARG A 28 -4.03 -12.97 29.02
C ARG A 28 -3.05 -12.22 28.11
N GLY A 29 -2.85 -12.72 26.89
CA GLY A 29 -2.14 -12.07 25.81
C GLY A 29 -3.15 -11.38 24.90
N ALA A 30 -3.18 -10.06 24.98
CA ALA A 30 -3.97 -9.22 24.10
C ALA A 30 -3.47 -9.33 22.64
N ASP A 31 -4.03 -10.25 21.85
CA ASP A 31 -3.95 -10.16 20.38
C ASP A 31 -5.13 -10.87 19.67
N ARG A 32 -6.36 -10.67 20.18
CA ARG A 32 -7.59 -11.13 19.51
C ARG A 32 -8.27 -10.02 18.70
N ARG A 33 -7.48 -9.22 17.97
CA ARG A 33 -8.01 -8.31 16.93
C ARG A 33 -7.35 -8.47 15.56
N ARG A 34 -6.81 -9.65 15.25
CA ARG A 34 -6.84 -10.14 13.86
C ARG A 34 -8.28 -10.54 13.48
N ALA A 35 -9.20 -9.58 13.58
CA ALA A 35 -10.45 -9.68 12.89
C ALA A 35 -10.08 -9.82 11.42
N ARG A 36 -10.37 -11.00 10.83
CA ARG A 36 -10.42 -11.22 9.40
C ARG A 36 -11.45 -10.24 8.84
N GLN A 37 -11.02 -9.01 8.59
CA GLN A 37 -11.87 -7.97 8.02
C GLN A 37 -11.95 -8.27 6.52
N SER A 38 -13.18 -8.46 6.03
CA SER A 38 -13.50 -8.84 4.66
C SER A 38 -12.63 -8.14 3.59
N PRO A 39 -12.10 -8.84 2.57
CA PRO A 39 -11.28 -8.27 1.49
C PRO A 39 -11.89 -7.02 0.82
N LEU A 40 -13.23 -6.98 0.74
CA LEU A 40 -14.00 -5.85 0.20
C LEU A 40 -13.83 -4.53 0.96
N ARG A 41 -13.53 -4.56 2.26
CA ARG A 41 -13.48 -3.37 3.12
C ARG A 41 -12.18 -2.57 3.01
N ARG A 42 -11.17 -3.07 2.29
CA ARG A 42 -9.87 -2.40 2.11
C ARG A 42 -9.37 -2.48 0.65
N ARG A 43 -10.23 -2.18 -0.32
CA ARG A 43 -9.76 -1.91 -1.69
C ARG A 43 -8.63 -0.86 -1.64
N LYS A 44 -7.60 -1.06 -2.47
CA LYS A 44 -6.37 -0.24 -2.52
C LYS A 44 -5.59 -0.18 -1.20
N CYS A 45 -5.72 -1.18 -0.32
CA CYS A 45 -4.72 -1.46 0.72
C CYS A 45 -4.07 -2.81 0.41
N GLY A 46 -2.75 -2.87 0.56
CA GLY A 46 -2.00 -4.11 0.42
C GLY A 46 -0.93 -4.23 1.49
N PRO A 47 -0.44 -5.46 1.76
CA PRO A 47 0.72 -5.65 2.61
C PRO A 47 1.91 -4.92 1.99
N ASN A 48 2.50 -3.97 2.71
CA ASN A 48 3.67 -3.25 2.22
C ASN A 48 4.90 -4.16 2.31
N PRO A 49 5.57 -4.48 1.18
CA PRO A 49 6.76 -5.33 1.18
C PRO A 49 7.91 -4.72 2.01
N THR A 50 7.96 -3.40 2.12
CA THR A 50 9.03 -2.67 2.84
C THR A 50 8.75 -2.50 4.33
N ASP A 51 7.47 -2.57 4.75
CA ASP A 51 7.05 -2.31 6.15
C ASP A 51 6.45 -3.55 6.81
N ARG A 52 7.18 -4.68 6.73
CA ARG A 52 6.83 -5.96 7.40
C ARG A 52 5.39 -6.44 7.14
N GLY A 53 4.84 -6.13 5.96
CA GLY A 53 3.47 -6.50 5.59
C GLY A 53 2.38 -5.67 6.23
N ARG A 54 2.69 -4.51 6.84
CA ARG A 54 1.67 -3.56 7.30
C ARG A 54 0.80 -3.12 6.13
N SER A 55 -0.51 -3.04 6.37
CA SER A 55 -1.45 -2.62 5.33
C SER A 55 -1.28 -1.15 5.02
N GLY A 56 -0.83 -0.85 3.79
CA GLY A 56 -0.60 0.50 3.30
C GLY A 56 -1.27 0.77 1.95
N SER A 57 -1.36 2.06 1.64
CA SER A 57 -1.71 2.57 0.32
C SER A 57 -0.55 3.38 -0.21
N LYS A 58 -0.33 3.34 -1.52
CA LYS A 58 0.64 4.21 -2.19
C LYS A 58 -0.09 5.27 -3.00
N LEU A 59 0.53 6.45 -3.10
CA LEU A 59 0.07 7.57 -3.91
C LEU A 59 0.99 7.66 -5.13
N ASN A 60 0.42 7.52 -6.33
CA ASN A 60 1.10 7.80 -7.58
C ASN A 60 0.63 9.19 -8.02
N VAL A 61 1.54 10.16 -8.07
CA VAL A 61 1.24 11.57 -8.32
C VAL A 61 1.95 12.02 -9.59
N MET A 62 1.21 12.68 -10.48
CA MET A 62 1.75 13.41 -11.63
C MET A 62 1.69 14.90 -11.32
N THR A 63 2.82 15.58 -11.46
CA THR A 63 2.91 17.03 -11.26
C THR A 63 3.39 17.73 -12.53
N ASP A 64 3.21 19.04 -12.59
CA ASP A 64 3.95 19.89 -13.52
C ASP A 64 5.42 20.10 -13.07
N SER A 65 6.13 20.99 -13.77
CA SER A 65 7.54 21.32 -13.44
C SER A 65 7.71 22.11 -12.14
N GLN A 66 6.66 22.76 -11.64
CA GLN A 66 6.68 23.52 -10.38
C GLN A 66 6.29 22.66 -9.18
N GLY A 67 5.62 21.53 -9.41
CA GLY A 67 5.12 20.63 -8.38
C GLY A 67 3.60 20.75 -8.16
N ILE A 68 2.88 21.46 -9.02
CA ILE A 68 1.42 21.51 -8.96
C ILE A 68 0.88 20.11 -9.34
N PRO A 69 0.08 19.45 -8.49
CA PRO A 69 -0.45 18.13 -8.79
C PRO A 69 -1.50 18.21 -9.90
N LEU A 70 -1.25 17.51 -11.01
CA LEU A 70 -2.17 17.42 -12.15
C LEU A 70 -3.10 16.22 -12.03
N ALA A 71 -2.56 15.07 -11.61
CA ALA A 71 -3.31 13.83 -11.46
C ALA A 71 -2.77 13.01 -10.30
N VAL A 72 -3.66 12.26 -9.65
CA VAL A 72 -3.30 11.38 -8.53
C VAL A 72 -4.07 10.07 -8.60
N GLN A 73 -3.39 8.97 -8.32
CA GLN A 73 -4.00 7.65 -8.24
C GLN A 73 -3.53 6.93 -6.97
N VAL A 74 -4.51 6.54 -6.16
CA VAL A 74 -4.31 5.68 -5.00
C VAL A 74 -4.32 4.22 -5.44
N SER A 75 -3.39 3.43 -4.93
CA SER A 75 -3.37 1.98 -5.12
C SER A 75 -2.88 1.26 -3.85
N ALA A 76 -2.96 -0.07 -3.85
CA ALA A 76 -2.39 -0.85 -2.75
C ALA A 76 -0.86 -0.75 -2.74
N ALA A 77 -0.26 -0.87 -1.55
CA ALA A 77 1.19 -0.75 -1.38
C ALA A 77 2.02 -1.84 -2.09
N ASN A 78 1.40 -2.94 -2.50
CA ASN A 78 2.04 -4.06 -3.20
C ASN A 78 1.83 -4.04 -4.72
N GLU A 79 1.06 -3.11 -5.27
CA GLU A 79 0.89 -3.00 -6.71
C GLU A 79 2.16 -2.43 -7.36
N HIS A 80 2.50 -2.86 -8.57
CA HIS A 80 3.69 -2.38 -9.29
C HIS A 80 3.47 -1.01 -9.94
N ASP A 81 4.45 -0.12 -9.83
CA ASP A 81 4.37 1.28 -10.29
C ASP A 81 4.11 1.42 -11.81
N VAL A 82 4.64 0.49 -12.60
CA VAL A 82 4.54 0.45 -14.08
C VAL A 82 3.09 0.63 -14.57
N GLY A 83 2.11 0.03 -13.89
CA GLY A 83 0.71 0.06 -14.30
C GLY A 83 0.01 1.41 -14.16
N PHE A 84 0.60 2.37 -13.44
CA PHE A 84 -0.07 3.65 -13.12
C PHE A 84 0.27 4.78 -14.09
N LEU A 85 1.36 4.65 -14.86
CA LEU A 85 1.81 5.74 -15.73
C LEU A 85 0.83 6.04 -16.87
N LEU A 86 0.24 5.01 -17.49
CA LEU A 86 -0.75 5.16 -18.56
C LEU A 86 -2.09 5.73 -18.04
N PRO A 87 -2.71 5.18 -16.98
CA PRO A 87 -3.92 5.78 -16.41
C PRO A 87 -3.74 7.24 -16.02
N LEU A 88 -2.60 7.59 -15.41
CA LEU A 88 -2.32 8.97 -15.02
C LEU A 88 -2.20 9.91 -16.23
N SER A 89 -1.61 9.45 -17.33
CA SER A 89 -1.36 10.29 -18.50
C SER A 89 -2.55 10.43 -19.45
N LEU A 90 -3.42 9.41 -19.53
CA LEU A 90 -4.51 9.38 -20.51
C LEU A 90 -5.90 9.53 -19.89
N VAL A 91 -6.11 9.01 -18.68
CA VAL A 91 -7.44 8.96 -18.05
C VAL A 91 -7.62 10.08 -17.03
N HIS A 92 -6.59 10.31 -16.21
CA HIS A 92 -6.66 11.27 -15.11
C HIS A 92 -6.07 12.64 -15.45
N PHE A 93 -5.45 12.80 -16.62
CA PHE A 93 -4.84 14.05 -17.02
C PHE A 93 -5.90 15.14 -17.23
N PRO A 94 -5.79 16.30 -16.54
CA PRO A 94 -6.77 17.35 -16.66
C PRO A 94 -6.67 18.05 -18.01
N ARG A 95 -7.78 18.64 -18.47
CA ARG A 95 -7.76 19.52 -19.64
C ARG A 95 -7.14 20.85 -19.22
N LEU A 96 -5.90 21.12 -19.64
CA LEU A 96 -5.22 22.36 -19.25
C LEU A 96 -5.71 23.52 -20.13
N GLY A 97 -6.41 24.48 -19.56
CA GLY A 97 -6.82 25.72 -20.24
C GLY A 97 -5.74 26.80 -20.20
N GLY A 98 -6.05 27.98 -20.77
CA GLY A 98 -5.23 29.19 -20.60
C GLY A 98 -4.29 29.55 -21.76
N MET A 99 -4.24 28.75 -22.82
CA MET A 99 -3.52 29.08 -24.06
C MET A 99 -4.48 29.08 -25.25
N ALA A 100 -4.20 29.89 -26.27
CA ALA A 100 -4.97 29.92 -27.50
C ALA A 100 -4.89 28.57 -28.23
N GLY A 101 -6.04 28.01 -28.62
CA GLY A 101 -6.15 26.73 -29.31
C GLY A 101 -6.87 25.64 -28.50
N ARG A 102 -6.79 24.38 -28.98
CA ARG A 102 -7.42 23.23 -28.31
C ARG A 102 -6.65 22.91 -27.02
N PRO A 103 -7.32 22.89 -25.85
CA PRO A 103 -6.69 22.51 -24.58
C PRO A 103 -6.01 21.14 -24.69
N PRO A 104 -4.74 20.99 -24.28
CA PRO A 104 -4.10 19.69 -24.24
C PRO A 104 -4.85 18.75 -23.28
N THR A 105 -5.13 17.55 -23.76
CA THR A 105 -5.81 16.48 -23.01
C THR A 105 -4.86 15.34 -22.63
N LYS A 106 -3.58 15.46 -22.97
CA LYS A 106 -2.51 14.51 -22.64
C LYS A 106 -1.18 15.25 -22.54
N PRO A 107 -0.22 14.74 -21.75
CA PRO A 107 1.12 15.32 -21.69
C PRO A 107 1.88 15.05 -23.00
N LYS A 108 2.72 16.00 -23.42
CA LYS A 108 3.66 15.79 -24.54
C LYS A 108 4.87 14.97 -24.10
N ARG A 109 5.35 15.23 -22.88
CA ARG A 109 6.52 14.61 -22.27
C ARG A 109 6.19 14.11 -20.88
N ILE A 110 6.68 12.92 -20.54
CA ILE A 110 6.57 12.33 -19.21
C ILE A 110 7.96 11.98 -18.73
N ARG A 111 8.29 12.41 -17.51
CA ARG A 111 9.46 11.98 -16.77
C ARG A 111 9.01 11.12 -15.59
N ALA A 112 9.67 9.99 -15.38
CA ALA A 112 9.37 9.09 -14.29
C ALA A 112 10.63 8.38 -13.81
N ASP A 113 10.53 7.67 -12.69
CA ASP A 113 11.63 6.86 -12.18
C ASP A 113 11.80 5.55 -12.96
N ALA A 114 13.00 4.95 -12.88
CA ALA A 114 13.32 3.68 -13.52
C ALA A 114 12.36 2.53 -13.17
N GLY A 115 11.71 2.61 -12.00
CA GLY A 115 10.70 1.65 -11.56
C GLY A 115 9.42 1.67 -12.40
N TYR A 116 9.18 2.73 -13.17
CA TYR A 116 8.08 2.84 -14.13
C TYR A 116 8.45 2.30 -15.52
N THR A 117 9.70 1.86 -15.76
CA THR A 117 10.13 1.44 -17.10
C THR A 117 9.66 0.02 -17.44
N SER A 118 8.98 -0.12 -18.57
CA SER A 118 8.82 -1.41 -19.27
C SER A 118 8.74 -1.22 -20.78
N GLY A 119 9.29 -2.15 -21.56
CA GLY A 119 9.29 -2.07 -23.03
C GLY A 119 7.88 -1.90 -23.63
N PRO A 120 6.88 -2.72 -23.23
CA PRO A 120 5.50 -2.57 -23.70
C PRO A 120 4.90 -1.20 -23.34
N LEU A 121 5.19 -0.66 -22.16
CA LEU A 121 4.70 0.64 -21.73
C LEU A 121 5.28 1.77 -22.57
N LEU A 122 6.59 1.74 -22.85
CA LEU A 122 7.24 2.75 -23.70
C LEU A 122 6.65 2.73 -25.12
N ASN A 123 6.39 1.55 -25.68
CA ASN A 123 5.74 1.40 -26.98
C ASN A 123 4.31 1.98 -26.98
N LEU A 124 3.54 1.74 -25.92
CA LEU A 124 2.19 2.30 -25.78
C LEU A 124 2.21 3.83 -25.66
N LEU A 125 3.15 4.38 -24.90
CA LEU A 125 3.31 5.84 -24.77
C LEU A 125 3.71 6.48 -26.10
N ALA A 126 4.67 5.87 -26.81
CA ALA A 126 5.08 6.32 -28.14
C ALA A 126 3.91 6.25 -29.15
N GLY A 127 3.13 5.17 -29.15
CA GLY A 127 1.93 5.04 -29.98
C GLY A 127 0.84 6.07 -29.64
N CYS A 128 0.80 6.52 -28.38
CA CYS A 128 -0.06 7.62 -27.94
C CYS A 128 0.54 9.01 -28.24
N GLY A 129 1.73 9.11 -28.84
CA GLY A 129 2.41 10.38 -29.11
C GLY A 129 2.89 11.09 -27.84
N ILE A 130 3.30 10.32 -26.83
CA ILE A 130 3.85 10.81 -25.56
C ILE A 130 5.32 10.42 -25.50
N GLU A 131 6.19 11.41 -25.38
CA GLU A 131 7.64 11.20 -25.22
C GLU A 131 7.95 10.81 -23.77
N ALA A 132 8.48 9.62 -23.56
CA ALA A 132 8.82 9.09 -22.23
C ALA A 132 10.32 9.24 -21.96
N GLU A 133 10.68 10.12 -21.03
CA GLU A 133 12.04 10.36 -20.55
C GLU A 133 12.21 9.62 -19.21
N ILE A 134 12.40 8.30 -19.29
CA ILE A 134 12.52 7.41 -18.13
C ILE A 134 13.85 6.65 -18.22
N PRO A 135 14.71 6.69 -17.19
CA PRO A 135 15.94 5.91 -17.18
C PRO A 135 15.62 4.41 -17.24
N GLN A 136 16.41 3.67 -18.01
CA GLN A 136 16.29 2.21 -18.05
C GLN A 136 16.96 1.58 -16.83
N ARG A 137 16.39 0.47 -16.38
CA ARG A 137 16.89 -0.26 -15.20
C ARG A 137 18.31 -0.77 -15.47
N GLY A 138 19.27 -0.37 -14.65
CA GLY A 138 20.68 -0.76 -14.77
C GLY A 138 21.54 0.14 -15.66
N GLN A 139 20.99 1.24 -16.19
CA GLN A 139 21.78 2.31 -16.80
C GLN A 139 21.97 3.43 -15.79
N ASP A 140 23.22 3.89 -15.63
CA ASP A 140 23.53 5.05 -14.83
C ASP A 140 22.78 6.25 -15.41
N SER A 141 21.89 6.81 -14.59
CA SER A 141 21.17 8.02 -14.93
C SER A 141 22.17 9.17 -14.82
N GLY A 142 22.95 9.38 -15.89
CA GLY A 142 23.90 10.48 -16.00
C GLY A 142 23.22 11.78 -15.59
N ALA A 143 23.74 12.38 -14.52
CA ALA A 143 23.44 13.72 -13.99
C ALA A 143 22.19 14.42 -14.57
N GLY A 144 21.04 14.35 -13.87
CA GLY A 144 19.90 15.20 -14.26
C GLY A 144 18.55 14.96 -13.57
N LEU A 145 18.34 13.81 -12.94
CA LEU A 145 17.02 13.51 -12.33
C LEU A 145 16.77 14.23 -11.00
N GLY A 146 17.81 14.59 -10.24
CA GLY A 146 17.66 15.13 -8.88
C GLY A 146 16.87 16.44 -8.82
N GLY A 147 17.21 17.42 -9.69
CA GLY A 147 16.51 18.71 -9.72
C GLY A 147 15.05 18.63 -10.20
N GLN A 148 14.72 17.57 -10.95
CA GLN A 148 13.42 17.39 -11.58
C GLN A 148 12.52 16.40 -10.81
N ARG A 149 13.10 15.60 -9.89
CA ARG A 149 12.39 14.79 -8.90
C ARG A 149 11.91 15.62 -7.71
N TRP A 150 12.70 16.61 -7.30
CA TRP A 150 12.42 17.42 -6.12
C TRP A 150 10.99 18.02 -6.11
N PRO A 151 10.43 18.53 -7.23
CA PRO A 151 9.04 18.99 -7.25
C PRO A 151 8.03 17.91 -6.84
N VAL A 152 8.16 16.69 -7.38
CA VAL A 152 7.26 15.58 -7.06
C VAL A 152 7.40 15.18 -5.58
N GLU A 153 8.63 15.06 -5.09
CA GLU A 153 8.90 14.70 -3.69
C GLU A 153 8.36 15.74 -2.71
N ARG A 154 8.49 17.03 -3.05
CA ARG A 154 7.95 18.14 -2.27
C ARG A 154 6.42 18.05 -2.21
N THR A 155 5.76 17.84 -3.34
CA THR A 155 4.29 17.72 -3.42
C THR A 155 3.80 16.52 -2.62
N ILE A 156 4.49 15.37 -2.70
CA ILE A 156 4.17 14.21 -1.87
C ILE A 156 4.35 14.54 -0.38
N SER A 157 5.37 15.32 -0.02
CA SER A 157 5.61 15.75 1.36
C SER A 157 4.48 16.65 1.87
N TRP A 158 4.04 17.63 1.08
CA TRP A 158 2.87 18.47 1.40
C TRP A 158 1.58 17.66 1.52
N LEU A 159 1.33 16.73 0.58
CA LEU A 159 0.18 15.83 0.66
C LEU A 159 0.19 15.03 1.97
N LYS A 160 1.36 14.55 2.42
CA LYS A 160 1.49 13.79 3.67
C LYS A 160 1.34 14.64 4.93
N GLN A 161 1.50 15.97 4.86
CA GLN A 161 1.24 16.86 6.01
C GLN A 161 -0.26 16.91 6.37
N TYR A 162 -1.15 16.69 5.40
CA TYR A 162 -2.57 16.53 5.70
C TYR A 162 -2.81 15.23 6.47
N ARG A 163 -3.21 15.35 7.75
CA ARG A 163 -3.38 14.23 8.69
C ARG A 163 -4.18 13.04 8.14
N ARG A 164 -5.22 13.31 7.32
CA ARG A 164 -6.08 12.25 6.73
C ARG A 164 -5.44 11.56 5.53
N VAL A 165 -4.49 12.20 4.86
CA VAL A 165 -3.72 11.64 3.74
C VAL A 165 -2.49 10.90 4.27
N GLY A 166 -1.69 11.53 5.14
CA GLY A 166 -0.46 10.97 5.69
C GLY A 166 -0.69 9.71 6.51
N THR A 167 -1.75 9.65 7.31
CA THR A 167 -2.22 8.40 7.94
C THR A 167 -3.62 8.08 7.45
N ARG A 168 -3.74 7.05 6.60
CA ARG A 168 -5.03 6.57 6.13
C ARG A 168 -5.85 6.02 7.30
N ARG A 169 -6.85 6.80 7.73
CA ARG A 169 -7.87 6.37 8.71
C ARG A 169 -9.15 5.86 8.05
N GLU A 170 -9.35 6.20 6.78
CA GLU A 170 -10.57 5.87 6.05
C GLU A 170 -10.64 4.38 5.70
N ARG A 171 -11.77 3.77 6.08
CA ARG A 171 -12.06 2.37 5.76
C ARG A 171 -12.30 2.20 4.26
N ARG A 172 -13.15 3.05 3.67
CA ARG A 172 -13.48 2.99 2.24
C ARG A 172 -12.40 3.67 1.40
N ALA A 173 -12.04 3.05 0.27
CA ALA A 173 -11.05 3.60 -0.67
C ALA A 173 -11.54 4.90 -1.31
N SER A 174 -12.81 4.96 -1.71
CA SER A 174 -13.43 6.14 -2.32
C SER A 174 -13.36 7.38 -1.40
N MET A 175 -13.59 7.22 -0.10
CA MET A 175 -13.46 8.32 0.86
C MET A 175 -12.01 8.81 0.96
N TYR A 176 -11.04 7.89 0.96
CA TYR A 176 -9.63 8.27 0.98
C TYR A 176 -9.23 9.01 -0.29
N GLU A 177 -9.66 8.54 -1.46
CA GLU A 177 -9.43 9.20 -2.74
C GLU A 177 -9.98 10.63 -2.75
N VAL A 178 -11.18 10.86 -2.23
CA VAL A 178 -11.74 12.21 -2.11
C VAL A 178 -10.86 13.13 -1.26
N PHE A 179 -10.33 12.66 -0.12
CA PHE A 179 -9.41 13.48 0.68
C PHE A 179 -8.10 13.76 -0.02
N VAL A 180 -7.58 12.80 -0.79
CA VAL A 180 -6.36 12.98 -1.59
C VAL A 180 -6.62 14.00 -2.70
N THR A 181 -7.72 13.89 -3.43
CA THR A 181 -8.10 14.86 -4.46
C THR A 181 -8.29 16.26 -3.88
N LEU A 182 -8.96 16.38 -2.73
CA LEU A 182 -9.13 17.67 -2.04
C LEU A 182 -7.77 18.25 -1.64
N ALA A 183 -6.86 17.44 -1.11
CA ALA A 183 -5.51 17.89 -0.77
C ALA A 183 -4.74 18.36 -2.01
N CYS A 184 -4.88 17.69 -3.16
CA CYS A 184 -4.29 18.15 -4.42
C CYS A 184 -4.83 19.51 -4.85
N THR A 185 -6.14 19.75 -4.72
CA THR A 185 -6.73 21.06 -5.10
C THR A 185 -6.30 22.22 -4.21
N MET A 186 -5.81 21.94 -3.00
CA MET A 186 -5.30 22.96 -2.08
C MET A 186 -3.83 23.33 -2.34
N ILE A 187 -3.14 22.57 -3.18
CA ILE A 187 -1.75 22.82 -3.57
C ILE A 187 -1.78 23.55 -4.91
N THR A 188 -1.45 24.85 -4.90
CA THR A 188 -1.43 25.75 -6.07
C THR A 188 -0.10 26.45 -6.19
#